data_AF-A0A258QF70-F1
#
_entry.id   AF-A0A258QF70-F1
#
_cell.length_a   1.000
_cell.length_b   1.000
_cell.length_c   1.000
_cell.angle_alpha   90.00
_cell.angle_beta   90.00
_cell.angle_gamma   90.00
#
_symmetry.space_group_name_H-M   'P 1'
#
loop_
_entity.id
_entity.type
_entity.pdbx_description
1 polymer ?
#
loop_
_entity_poly.entity_id
_entity_poly.type
_entity_poly.pdbx_seq_one_letter_code
_entity_poly.pdbx_strand_id
1 'polypeptide(L)' 'KYANKDYTGAIAQLQNLIKRFPNHPRIPAAMLTLGNAQLESGNKVAAKKTFTEIINKYPDTEAAKDAQQLNAAIK' A
#
# COMPACT_ATOMS: atom_id res chain seq x y z
N LYS A 1 0.30 25.58 -4.79
CA LYS A 1 -0.24 24.79 -3.66
C LYS A 1 -0.92 23.54 -4.22
N TYR A 2 -0.19 22.45 -4.46
CA TYR A 2 -0.77 21.19 -4.98
C TYR A 2 -1.06 20.20 -3.84
N ALA A 3 -1.73 20.68 -2.79
CA ALA A 3 -1.94 19.94 -1.54
C ALA A 3 -3.07 18.90 -1.62
N ASN A 4 -3.68 18.73 -2.80
CA ASN A 4 -4.58 17.63 -3.12
C ASN A 4 -4.03 16.90 -4.36
N LYS A 5 -2.77 16.45 -4.32
CA LYS A 5 -2.39 15.28 -5.14
C LYS A 5 -3.49 14.25 -4.87
N ASP A 6 -4.15 13.77 -5.91
CA ASP A 6 -5.40 13.00 -5.82
C ASP A 6 -5.18 11.59 -5.24
N TYR A 7 -4.68 11.54 -4.01
CA TYR A 7 -4.40 10.31 -3.27
C TYR A 7 -5.70 9.59 -3.00
N THR A 8 -6.81 10.31 -2.77
CA THR A 8 -8.12 9.71 -2.54
C THR A 8 -8.59 8.92 -3.76
N GLY A 9 -8.48 9.48 -4.97
CA GLY A 9 -8.80 8.77 -6.21
C GLY A 9 -7.90 7.56 -6.43
N ALA A 10 -6.58 7.74 -6.28
CA ALA A 10 -5.61 6.66 -6.45
C ALA A 10 -5.82 5.51 -5.44
N ILE A 11 -6.05 5.84 -4.17
CA ILE A 11 -6.34 4.88 -3.09
C ILE A 11 -7.59 4.08 -3.44
N ALA A 12 -8.67 4.74 -3.86
CA ALA A 12 -9.93 4.06 -4.21
C ALA A 12 -9.76 3.11 -5.41
N GLN A 13 -9.03 3.54 -6.45
CA GLN A 13 -8.74 2.71 -7.62
C GLN A 13 -7.89 1.49 -7.26
N LEU A 14 -6.83 1.67 -6.46
CA LEU A 14 -5.97 0.59 -6.01
C LEU A 14 -6.73 -0.42 -5.14
N GLN A 15 -7.55 0.06 -4.21
CA GLN A 15 -8.40 -0.81 -3.38
C GLN A 15 -9.34 -1.67 -4.23
N ASN A 16 -9.98 -1.07 -5.25
CA ASN A 16 -10.85 -1.82 -6.15
C ASN A 16 -10.07 -2.85 -6.98
N LEU A 17 -8.89 -2.49 -7.48
CA LEU A 17 -8.02 -3.41 -8.23
C LEU A 17 -7.60 -4.61 -7.37
N ILE A 18 -7.16 -4.38 -6.13
CA ILE A 18 -6.76 -5.43 -5.19
C ILE A 18 -7.94 -6.34 -4.86
N LYS A 19 -9.13 -5.76 -4.63
CA LYS A 19 -10.35 -6.52 -4.34
C LYS A 19 -10.80 -7.37 -5.53
N ARG A 20 -10.65 -6.85 -6.75
CA ARG A 20 -11.10 -7.53 -7.97
C ARG A 20 -10.15 -8.62 -8.43
N PHE A 21 -8.85 -8.48 -8.15
CA PHE A 21 -7.81 -9.40 -8.65
C PHE A 21 -6.87 -9.92 -7.56
N PRO A 22 -7.35 -10.44 -6.42
CA PRO A 22 -6.51 -10.72 -5.25
C PRO A 22 -5.35 -11.70 -5.51
N ASN A 23 -5.47 -12.59 -6.50
CA ASN A 23 -4.47 -13.62 -6.79
C ASN A 23 -3.50 -13.23 -7.92
N HIS A 24 -3.60 -12.00 -8.45
CA HIS A 24 -2.74 -11.59 -9.56
C HIS A 24 -1.31 -11.32 -9.06
N PRO A 25 -0.25 -11.76 -9.77
CA PRO A 25 1.14 -11.64 -9.30
C PRO A 25 1.61 -10.19 -9.09
N ARG A 26 0.92 -9.20 -9.66
CA ARG A 26 1.18 -7.77 -9.44
C ARG A 26 0.45 -7.16 -8.24
N ILE A 27 -0.42 -7.89 -7.55
CA ILE A 27 -1.13 -7.38 -6.36
C ILE A 27 -0.19 -6.91 -5.26
N PRO A 28 0.91 -7.62 -4.92
CA PRO A 28 1.83 -7.15 -3.88
C PRO A 28 2.40 -5.76 -4.20
N ALA A 29 2.76 -5.52 -5.45
CA ALA A 29 3.23 -4.21 -5.92
C ALA A 29 2.12 -3.14 -5.87
N ALA A 30 0.89 -3.47 -6.27
CA ALA A 30 -0.24 -2.54 -6.18
C ALA A 30 -0.59 -2.19 -4.72
N MET A 31 -0.50 -3.15 -3.81
CA MET A 31 -0.67 -2.92 -2.37
C MET A 31 0.43 -2.04 -1.81
N LEU A 32 1.68 -2.21 -2.27
CA LEU A 32 2.79 -1.34 -1.86
C LEU A 32 2.52 0.12 -2.27
N THR A 33 2.07 0.34 -3.51
CA THR A 33 1.66 1.66 -3.99
C THR A 33 0.50 2.23 -3.17
N LEU A 34 -0.48 1.40 -2.78
CA LEU A 34 -1.58 1.82 -1.90
C LEU A 34 -1.07 2.28 -0.53
N GLY A 35 -0.18 1.50 0.10
CA GLY A 35 0.41 1.85 1.39
C GLY A 35 1.21 3.16 1.32
N ASN A 36 1.97 3.37 0.25
CA ASN A 36 2.70 4.62 0.02
C ASN A 36 1.76 5.81 -0.17
N ALA A 37 0.71 5.68 -0.99
CA ALA A 37 -0.29 6.74 -1.17
C ALA A 37 -1.02 7.09 0.14
N GLN A 38 -1.31 6.09 0.98
CA GLN A 38 -1.87 6.29 2.32
C GLN A 38 -0.89 7.03 3.24
N LEU A 39 0.40 6.69 3.18
CA LEU A 39 1.42 7.35 3.98
C LEU A 39 1.61 8.83 3.55
N GLU A 40 1.71 9.08 2.24
CA GLU A 40 1.85 10.41 1.66
C GLU A 40 0.62 11.30 1.86
N SER A 41 -0.57 10.71 1.95
CA SER A 41 -1.81 11.42 2.32
C SER A 41 -1.95 11.66 3.84
N GLY A 42 -0.97 11.23 4.64
CA GLY A 42 -0.95 11.39 6.10
C GLY A 42 -1.72 10.30 6.86
N ASN A 43 -2.34 9.35 6.16
CA ASN A 43 -3.07 8.23 6.76
C ASN A 43 -2.12 7.08 7.14
N LYS A 44 -1.26 7.35 8.13
CA LYS A 44 -0.27 6.40 8.65
C LYS A 44 -0.88 5.08 9.15
N VAL A 45 -2.08 5.13 9.74
CA VAL A 45 -2.76 3.95 10.27
C VAL A 45 -3.15 3.00 9.13
N ALA A 46 -3.73 3.54 8.05
CA ALA A 46 -4.05 2.75 6.87
C ALA A 46 -2.77 2.19 6.23
N ALA A 47 -1.72 3.00 6.09
CA ALA A 47 -0.43 2.58 5.53
C ALA A 47 0.17 1.39 6.31
N LYS A 48 0.27 1.49 7.65
CA LYS A 48 0.75 0.38 8.51
C LYS A 48 -0.05 -0.90 8.28
N LYS A 49 -1.38 -0.79 8.19
CA LYS A 49 -2.26 -1.94 7.95
C LYS A 49 -1.99 -2.58 6.59
N THR A 50 -1.90 -1.77 5.53
CA THR A 50 -1.62 -2.27 4.18
C THR A 50 -0.24 -2.92 4.09
N PHE A 51 0.80 -2.30 4.65
CA PHE A 51 2.14 -2.89 4.68
C PHE A 51 2.17 -4.22 5.46
N THR A 52 1.53 -4.26 6.63
CA THR A 52 1.41 -5.51 7.42
C THR A 52 0.70 -6.61 6.63
N GLU A 53 -0.34 -6.27 5.86
CA GLU A 53 -1.04 -7.24 5.02
C GLU A 53 -0.14 -7.80 3.91
N ILE A 54 0.70 -6.97 3.30
CA ILE A 54 1.67 -7.43 2.29
C ILE A 54 2.66 -8.43 2.92
N ILE A 55 3.20 -8.09 4.09
CA ILE A 55 4.18 -8.93 4.80
C ILE A 55 3.59 -10.29 5.15
N ASN A 56 2.34 -10.32 5.59
CA ASN A 56 1.67 -11.56 6.00
C ASN A 56 1.21 -12.41 4.81
N LYS A 57 0.73 -11.80 3.73
CA LYS A 57 0.17 -12.53 2.58
C LYS A 57 1.18 -12.86 1.49
N TYR A 58 2.23 -12.04 1.35
CA TYR A 58 3.21 -12.13 0.27
C TYR A 58 4.66 -12.05 0.77
N PRO A 59 5.04 -12.81 1.82
CA PRO A 59 6.33 -12.66 2.50
C PRO A 59 7.55 -12.81 1.58
N ASP A 60 7.44 -13.60 0.50
CA ASP A 60 8.54 -13.89 -0.42
C ASP A 60 8.72 -12.86 -1.54
N THR A 61 7.90 -11.79 -1.56
CA THR A 61 7.92 -10.78 -2.62
C THR A 61 8.82 -9.59 -2.26
N GLU A 62 9.36 -8.91 -3.28
CA GLU A 62 10.09 -7.65 -3.07
C GLU A 62 9.21 -6.59 -2.38
N ALA A 63 7.92 -6.57 -2.70
CA ALA A 63 6.96 -5.69 -2.04
C ALA A 63 6.86 -5.94 -0.52
N ALA A 64 7.01 -7.18 -0.05
CA ALA A 64 7.05 -7.45 1.39
C ALA A 64 8.32 -6.93 2.06
N LYS A 65 9.48 -7.02 1.39
CA LYS A 65 10.74 -6.45 1.90
C LYS A 65 10.63 -4.94 2.02
N ASP A 66 10.11 -4.26 0.99
CA ASP A 66 9.89 -2.82 1.02
C ASP A 66 8.85 -2.43 2.08
N ALA A 67 7.76 -3.17 2.17
CA ALA A 67 6.72 -2.95 3.17
C ALA A 67 7.26 -3.10 4.61
N GLN A 68 8.18 -4.02 4.89
CA GLN A 68 8.83 -4.14 6.20
C GLN A 68 9.60 -2.87 6.56
N GLN A 69 10.41 -2.38 5.63
CA GLN A 69 11.22 -1.17 5.83
C GLN A 69 10.33 0.05 6.06
N LEU A 70 9.32 0.23 5.22
CA LEU A 70 8.38 1.35 5.31
C LEU A 70 7.57 1.27 6.61
N ASN A 71 7.04 0.11 6.98
CA ASN A 71 6.27 -0.07 8.21
C ASN A 71 7.08 0.27 9.46
N ALA A 72 8.36 -0.13 9.50
CA ALA A 72 9.28 0.19 10.59
C ALA A 72 9.59 1.70 10.68
N ALA A 73 9.60 2.40 9.55
CA ALA A 73 9.85 3.85 9.50
C ALA A 73 8.64 4.69 9.97
N ILE A 74 7.43 4.12 10.00
CA ILE A 74 6.24 4.83 10.49
C ILE A 74 6.28 4.88 12.03
N LYS A 75 6.73 6.01 12.57
CA LYS A 75 6.58 6.38 13.99
C LYS A 75 5.11 6.61 14.32
#